data_AF-A0A511DFR2-F1
#
_entry.id   AF-A0A511DFR2-F1
#
_cell.length_a   1.000
_cell.length_b   1.000
_cell.length_c   1.000
_cell.angle_alpha   90.00
_cell.angle_beta   90.00
_cell.angle_gamma   90.00
#
_symmetry.space_group_name_H-M   'P 1'
#
loop_
_entity.id
_entity.type
_entity.pdbx_description
1 polymer ?
#
loop_
_entity_poly.entity_id
_entity_poly.type
_entity_poly.pdbx_seq_one_letter_code
_entity_poly.pdbx_strand_id
1 'polypeptide(L)' 'MRMERHRLVCRECGETAHVDQVPGIAAHLDPAHAAGYRVEAAVVVFRGLCASCRGADREVGVGGRARR' A
#
# COMPACT_ATOMS: atom_id res chain seq x y z
N MET A 1 -20.78 8.28 4.18
CA MET A 1 -20.06 7.17 3.49
C MET A 1 -18.61 7.20 3.95
N ARG A 2 -18.13 6.15 4.63
CA ARG A 2 -16.72 6.07 5.03
C ARG A 2 -15.97 5.36 3.90
N MET A 3 -15.05 6.07 3.26
CA MET A 3 -14.14 5.51 2.26
C MET A 3 -13.00 4.85 3.02
N GLU A 4 -12.80 3.55 2.86
CA GLU A 4 -11.66 2.88 3.46
C GLU A 4 -10.38 3.35 2.74
N ARG A 5 -9.49 3.99 3.49
CA ARG A 5 -8.21 4.50 2.97
C ARG A 5 -7.14 3.46 3.21
N HIS A 6 -6.62 2.89 2.13
CA HIS A 6 -5.51 1.95 2.20
C HIS A 6 -4.17 2.69 2.20
N ARG A 7 -3.14 1.98 2.67
CA ARG A 7 -1.76 2.46 2.64
C ARG A 7 -1.05 1.91 1.42
N LEU A 8 -0.38 2.78 0.66
CA LEU A 8 0.58 2.41 -0.39
C LEU A 8 1.99 2.76 0.09
N VAL A 9 2.89 1.78 0.12
CA VAL A 9 4.27 1.96 0.60
C VAL A 9 5.28 1.71 -0.51
N CYS A 10 6.21 2.64 -0.71
CA CYS A 10 7.35 2.49 -1.60
C CYS A 10 8.31 1.42 -1.05
N ARG A 11 8.67 0.44 -1.88
CA ARG A 11 9.53 -0.66 -1.45
C ARG A 11 11.00 -0.26 -1.28
N GLU A 12 11.43 0.85 -1.88
CA GLU A 12 12.81 1.33 -1.78
C GLU A 12 13.02 2.33 -0.65
N CYS A 13 12.28 3.44 -0.66
CA CYS A 13 12.51 4.52 0.29
C CYS A 13 11.54 4.51 1.49
N GLY A 14 10.55 3.61 1.50
CA GLY A 14 9.53 3.53 2.55
C GLY A 14 8.47 4.62 2.51
N GLU A 15 8.48 5.51 1.51
CA GLU A 15 7.50 6.58 1.36
C GLU A 15 6.08 6.01 1.34
N THR A 16 5.19 6.64 2.12
CA THR A 16 3.83 6.16 2.33
C THR A 16 2.83 7.17 1.78
N ALA A 17 1.96 6.70 0.88
CA ALA A 17 0.82 7.43 0.37
C ALA A 17 -0.49 6.76 0.84
N HIS A 18 -1.58 7.52 0.83
CA HIS A 18 -2.92 7.01 1.07
C HIS A 18 -3.69 6.96 -0.24
N VAL A 19 -4.37 5.85 -0.48
CA VAL A 19 -5.22 5.67 -1.66
C VAL A 19 -6.62 5.29 -1.20
N ASP A 20 -7.63 5.84 -1.87
CA ASP A 20 -9.02 5.42 -1.66
C ASP A 20 -9.23 4.01 -2.21
N GLN A 21 -10.14 3.26 -1.59
CA GLN A 21 -10.50 1.90 -1.99
C GLN A 21 -10.83 1.84 -3.49
N VAL A 22 -10.19 0.90 -4.20
CA VAL A 22 -10.56 0.58 -5.58
C VAL A 22 -11.88 -0.20 -5.55
N PRO A 23 -12.94 0.26 -6.23
CA PRO A 23 -14.19 -0.48 -6.30
C PRO A 23 -14.00 -1.81 -7.03
N GLY A 24 -14.55 -2.91 -6.49
CA GLY A 24 -14.58 -4.22 -7.14
C GLY A 24 -13.59 -5.27 -6.62
N ILE A 25 -12.60 -4.88 -5.80
CA ILE A 25 -11.85 -5.85 -4.98
C ILE A 25 -12.43 -5.79 -3.58
N ALA A 26 -13.06 -6.87 -3.12
CA ALA A 26 -13.42 -6.99 -1.71
C ALA A 26 -12.10 -6.98 -0.90
N ALA A 27 -11.73 -5.81 -0.40
CA ALA A 27 -10.55 -5.64 0.46
C ALA A 27 -10.76 -6.26 1.85
N HIS A 28 -12.00 -6.63 2.15
CA HIS A 28 -12.44 -7.36 3.33
C HIS A 28 -12.66 -8.83 2.95
N LEU A 29 -12.05 -9.72 3.75
CA LEU A 29 -12.40 -11.14 3.73
C LEU A 29 -13.89 -11.24 4.09
N ASP A 30 -14.67 -11.92 3.25
CA ASP A 30 -16.06 -12.21 3.60
C ASP A 30 -16.09 -13.13 4.84
N PRO A 31 -16.91 -12.85 5.86
CA PRO A 31 -16.99 -13.67 7.06
C PRO A 31 -17.30 -15.14 6.79
N ALA A 32 -18.07 -15.47 5.74
CA ALA A 32 -18.34 -16.86 5.36
C ALA A 32 -17.09 -17.58 4.83
N HIS A 33 -16.08 -16.85 4.38
CA HIS A 33 -14.76 -17.38 3.99
C HIS A 33 -13.75 -17.41 5.15
N ALA A 34 -14.15 -17.05 6.38
CA ALA A 34 -13.26 -17.01 7.53
C ALA A 34 -12.87 -18.39 8.09
N ALA A 35 -13.28 -19.51 7.48
CA ALA A 35 -12.88 -20.88 7.83
C ALA A 35 -13.01 -21.21 9.34
N GLY A 36 -14.03 -20.69 10.01
CA GLY A 36 -14.28 -20.90 11.44
C GLY A 36 -13.49 -19.98 12.39
N TYR A 37 -12.69 -19.06 11.87
CA TYR A 37 -12.03 -18.03 12.68
C TYR A 37 -12.98 -16.89 13.04
N ARG A 38 -12.84 -16.36 14.25
CA ARG A 38 -13.41 -15.05 14.63
C ARG A 38 -12.43 -13.96 14.18
N VAL A 39 -12.75 -13.31 13.06
CA VAL A 39 -11.89 -12.29 12.45
C VAL A 39 -12.13 -10.95 13.15
N GLU A 40 -11.07 -10.39 13.75
CA GLU A 40 -11.13 -9.09 14.43
C GLU A 40 -10.76 -7.91 13.50
N ALA A 41 -9.85 -8.12 12.54
CA ALA A 41 -9.45 -7.11 11.55
C ALA A 41 -8.82 -7.74 10.30
N ALA A 42 -8.93 -7.04 9.17
CA ALA A 42 -8.16 -7.30 7.95
C ALA A 42 -7.42 -6.02 7.55
N VAL A 43 -6.11 -6.12 7.25
CA VAL A 43 -5.28 -4.97 6.88
C VAL A 43 -4.71 -5.18 5.49
N VAL A 44 -5.05 -4.28 4.56
CA VAL A 44 -4.52 -4.26 3.19
C VAL A 44 -3.46 -3.17 3.06
N VAL A 45 -2.27 -3.56 2.62
CA VAL A 45 -1.16 -2.64 2.30
C VAL A 45 -0.73 -2.87 0.86
N PHE A 46 -0.87 -1.85 0.03
CA PHE A 46 -0.31 -1.84 -1.31
C PHE A 46 1.19 -1.56 -1.25
N ARG A 47 1.97 -2.19 -2.12
CA ARG A 47 3.42 -1.97 -2.23
C ARG A 47 3.81 -1.71 -3.69
N GLY A 48 4.67 -0.73 -3.92
CA GLY A 48 5.12 -0.34 -5.25
C GLY A 48 6.38 0.55 -5.21
N LEU A 49 6.60 1.33 -6.26
CA LEU A 49 7.64 2.37 -6.31
C LEU A 49 6.98 3.75 -6.39
N CYS A 50 7.49 4.72 -5.61
CA CYS A 50 7.05 6.11 -5.74
C CYS A 50 7.54 6.73 -7.07
N ALA A 51 7.02 7.91 -7.41
CA ALA A 51 7.39 8.57 -8.66
C ALA A 51 8.91 8.83 -8.77
N SER A 52 9.54 9.21 -7.66
CA SER A 52 10.98 9.43 -7.58
C SER A 52 11.79 8.14 -7.81
N CYS A 53 11.42 7.04 -7.14
CA CYS A 53 12.11 5.75 -7.28
C CYS A 53 11.89 5.11 -8.66
N ARG A 54 10.70 5.27 -9.26
CA ARG A 54 10.43 4.76 -10.61
C ARG A 54 11.09 5.63 -11.70
N GLY A 55 11.27 6.92 -11.45
CA GLY A 55 11.99 7.84 -12.34
C GLY A 55 13.51 7.69 -12.27
N ALA A 56 14.05 7.24 -11.13
CA ALA A 56 15.47 6.96 -10.94
C ALA A 56 16.00 5.82 -11.85
N ASP A 57 15.11 5.01 -12.43
CA ASP A 57 15.47 3.99 -13.44
C ASP A 57 15.85 4.60 -14.81
N ARG A 58 15.50 5.88 -15.06
CA ARG A 58 15.84 6.58 -16.32
C ARG A 58 16.98 7.59 -16.21
N GLU A 59 17.42 7.94 -15.00
CA GLU A 59 18.54 8.85 -14.79
C GLU A 59 19.34 8.39 -13.57
N VAL A 60 20.50 7.77 -13.81
CA VAL A 60 21.54 7.58 -12.79
C VAL A 60 21.89 8.96 -12.22
N GLY A 61 21.41 9.27 -11.02
CA GLY A 61 21.54 10.61 -10.45
C GLY A 61 21.28 10.67 -8.95
N VAL A 62 22.32 10.33 -8.18
CA VAL A 62 22.68 10.82 -6.83
C VAL A 62 21.58 11.58 -6.06
N GLY A 63 21.02 10.94 -5.03
CA GLY A 63 20.10 11.63 -4.13
C GLY A 63 19.57 10.82 -2.95
N GLY A 64 20.30 9.79 -2.51
CA GLY A 64 19.95 9.04 -1.30
C GLY A 64 20.06 9.93 -0.05
N ARG A 65 18.98 10.60 0.34
CA ARG A 65 18.85 11.07 1.72
C ARG A 65 18.57 9.86 2.60
N ALA A 66 19.65 9.28 3.13
CA ALA A 66 19.62 8.42 4.30
C ALA A 66 18.82 9.13 5.41
N ARG A 67 17.69 8.55 5.80
CA ARG A 67 16.90 9.04 6.94
C ARG A 67 17.53 8.50 8.23
N ARG A 68 17.83 9.42 9.15
CA ARG A 68 18.26 9.18 10.53
C ARG A 68 17.19 8.46 11.34
#